data_AF-A0A8T3ZDE8-F1
#
_entry.id   AF-A0A8T3ZDE8-F1
#
_cell.length_a   1.000
_cell.length_b   1.000
_cell.length_c   1.000
_cell.angle_alpha   90.00
_cell.angle_beta   90.00
_cell.angle_gamma   90.00
#
_symmetry.space_group_name_H-M   'P 1'
#
loop_
_entity.id
_entity.type
_entity.pdbx_description
1 polymer ?
#
loop_
_entity_poly.entity_id
_entity_poly.type
_entity_poly.pdbx_seq_one_letter_code
_entity_poly.pdbx_strand_id
1 'polypeptide(L)'
;MDPFPILASILNPATGMLPYLSNYVVYSLLIGVGATALLYLGSYFLQHPPLNAAAKEELAALILSIAIIGTWSSVGLLLEKTVCALATPSSTCSNGFVNIASGSLKLLETKVRSLYINLYIFEVLLGFLSTVYVPLGTFNPGLALVPISMPPMVSMTLLSNAHTVVVEAIGMIMVALIAKQHLLNFALIAIPAILFPLGIALRAFPWFRTTGSSLISICISIFFIYPISILASNYLIFDVYKPVDFVYTPNLYSLCNPPEGISVEDYIAKKSVQIDNNKKHWAGQENDKENPIGFEISSLPEGLWDKVTSFFSTGTGVLANSWSIFKSIVGIFGDFSFGVMSLLWGVTPAGSAVTGMYYFIVDEVVLTSQFIVLILVTSVFELILTITMYRNVSSLIGGETDIVGLSKLV
;
A
#
# COMPACT_ATOMS: atom_id res chain seq x y z
N MET A 1 -29.91 -38.36 1.96
CA MET A 1 -30.27 -37.70 3.24
C MET A 1 -28.95 -37.25 3.83
N ASP A 2 -28.65 -35.97 3.71
CA ASP A 2 -27.36 -35.43 4.14
C ASP A 2 -27.34 -35.38 5.67
N PRO A 3 -26.37 -36.03 6.34
CA PRO A 3 -26.40 -36.21 7.79
C PRO A 3 -26.20 -34.91 8.60
N PHE A 4 -26.02 -33.75 7.96
CA PHE A 4 -25.72 -32.49 8.64
C PHE A 4 -26.36 -31.26 7.98
N PRO A 5 -27.70 -31.09 8.03
CA PRO A 5 -28.37 -29.92 7.47
C PRO A 5 -27.95 -28.59 8.14
N ILE A 6 -27.48 -28.63 9.39
CA ILE A 6 -26.99 -27.46 10.13
C ILE A 6 -25.58 -27.06 9.69
N LEU A 7 -24.69 -28.01 9.40
CA LEU A 7 -23.39 -27.66 8.79
C LEU A 7 -23.59 -27.15 7.37
N ALA A 8 -24.51 -27.74 6.60
CA ALA A 8 -24.77 -27.31 5.23
C ALA A 8 -25.32 -25.88 5.15
N SER A 9 -26.12 -25.43 6.13
CA SER A 9 -26.60 -24.05 6.18
C SER A 9 -25.53 -23.04 6.61
N ILE A 10 -24.61 -23.43 7.51
CA ILE A 10 -23.45 -22.61 7.90
C ILE A 10 -22.41 -22.53 6.76
N LEU A 11 -22.29 -23.59 5.96
CA LEU A 11 -21.34 -23.70 4.85
C LEU A 11 -21.91 -23.28 3.50
N ASN A 12 -23.13 -22.75 3.46
CA ASN A 12 -23.78 -22.41 2.19
C ASN A 12 -22.99 -21.29 1.47
N PRO A 13 -22.42 -21.56 0.28
CA PRO A 13 -21.59 -20.59 -0.46
C PRO A 13 -22.32 -19.30 -0.87
N ALA A 14 -23.65 -19.27 -0.74
CA ALA A 14 -24.48 -18.12 -1.06
C ALA A 14 -24.27 -16.90 -0.13
N THR A 15 -23.66 -17.07 1.06
CA THR A 15 -23.40 -15.94 1.98
C THR A 15 -22.05 -15.26 1.76
N GLY A 16 -21.37 -15.53 0.64
CA GLY A 16 -20.36 -14.63 0.05
C GLY A 16 -18.95 -14.71 0.62
N MET A 17 -18.73 -15.26 1.82
CA MET A 17 -17.40 -15.24 2.45
C MET A 17 -16.61 -16.55 2.39
N LEU A 18 -17.24 -17.73 2.21
CA LEU A 18 -16.58 -19.01 2.54
C LEU A 18 -16.82 -20.21 1.60
N PRO A 19 -16.97 -20.08 0.26
CA PRO A 19 -17.05 -21.28 -0.59
C PRO A 19 -15.80 -22.18 -0.48
N TYR A 20 -14.63 -21.62 -0.16
CA TYR A 20 -13.37 -22.36 -0.05
C TYR A 20 -13.06 -22.92 1.33
N LEU A 21 -13.66 -22.39 2.39
CA LEU A 21 -13.37 -22.81 3.77
C LEU A 21 -14.09 -24.13 4.12
N SER A 22 -15.19 -24.42 3.43
CA SER A 22 -16.05 -25.59 3.66
C SER A 22 -15.29 -26.93 3.63
N ASN A 23 -14.66 -27.26 2.51
CA ASN A 23 -14.19 -28.63 2.31
C ASN A 23 -12.96 -28.94 3.19
N TYR A 24 -11.97 -28.04 3.23
CA TYR A 24 -10.74 -28.27 4.00
C TYR A 24 -10.97 -28.30 5.51
N VAL A 25 -11.84 -27.42 6.03
CA VAL A 25 -12.18 -27.42 7.45
C VAL A 25 -12.94 -28.68 7.83
N VAL A 26 -13.88 -29.14 7.00
CA VAL A 26 -14.58 -30.41 7.22
C VAL A 26 -13.60 -31.58 7.23
N TYR A 27 -12.64 -31.65 6.30
CA TYR A 27 -11.62 -32.69 6.31
C TYR A 27 -10.74 -32.64 7.57
N SER A 28 -10.34 -31.45 8.01
CA SER A 28 -9.56 -31.30 9.26
C SER A 28 -10.32 -31.78 10.50
N LEU A 29 -11.63 -31.50 10.56
CA LEU A 29 -12.50 -31.97 11.64
C LEU A 29 -12.69 -33.50 11.59
N LEU A 30 -12.86 -34.09 10.40
CA LEU A 30 -12.96 -35.54 10.24
C LEU A 30 -11.69 -36.25 10.69
N ILE A 31 -10.51 -35.68 10.41
CA ILE A 31 -9.24 -36.19 10.94
C ILE A 31 -9.25 -36.16 12.47
N GLY A 32 -9.71 -35.06 13.07
CA GLY A 32 -9.85 -34.95 14.52
C GLY A 32 -10.81 -35.98 15.13
N VAL A 33 -11.99 -36.15 14.53
CA VAL A 33 -12.97 -37.18 14.93
C VAL A 33 -12.35 -38.57 14.81
N GLY A 34 -11.64 -38.86 13.72
CA GLY A 34 -10.95 -40.14 13.52
C GLY A 34 -9.89 -40.40 14.60
N ALA A 35 -9.05 -39.42 14.91
CA ALA A 35 -8.03 -39.53 15.95
C ALA A 35 -8.65 -39.80 17.34
N THR A 36 -9.69 -39.04 17.70
CA THR A 36 -10.40 -39.23 18.99
C THR A 36 -11.08 -40.60 19.07
N ALA A 37 -11.71 -41.07 17.99
CA ALA A 37 -12.36 -42.38 17.94
C ALA A 37 -11.34 -43.53 18.06
N LEU A 38 -10.17 -43.41 17.41
CA LEU A 38 -9.10 -44.40 17.51
C LEU A 38 -8.54 -44.48 18.94
N LEU A 39 -8.35 -43.34 19.61
CA LEU A 39 -7.91 -43.32 21.02
C LEU A 39 -8.96 -43.92 21.95
N TYR A 40 -10.25 -43.64 21.70
CA TYR A 40 -11.34 -44.22 22.47
C TYR A 40 -11.39 -45.74 22.31
N LEU A 41 -11.32 -46.25 21.08
CA LEU A 41 -11.26 -47.70 20.78
C LEU A 41 -10.04 -48.36 21.41
N GLY A 42 -8.86 -47.75 21.30
CA GLY A 42 -7.63 -48.24 21.92
C GLY A 42 -7.74 -48.30 23.44
N SER A 43 -8.33 -47.28 24.07
CA SER A 43 -8.55 -47.24 25.51
C SER A 43 -9.51 -48.34 25.99
N TYR A 44 -10.57 -48.61 25.21
CA TYR A 44 -11.55 -49.63 25.50
C TYR A 44 -10.96 -51.04 25.36
N PHE A 45 -10.20 -51.28 24.30
CA PHE A 45 -9.56 -52.57 24.05
C PHE A 45 -8.50 -52.92 25.09
N LEU A 46 -7.69 -51.94 25.51
CA LEU A 46 -6.59 -52.16 26.47
C LEU A 46 -7.03 -52.05 27.93
N GLN A 47 -8.24 -51.55 28.21
CA GLN A 47 -8.75 -51.25 29.56
C GLN A 47 -7.77 -50.41 30.41
N HIS A 48 -6.93 -49.59 29.76
CA HIS A 48 -5.87 -48.86 30.42
C HIS A 48 -6.38 -47.47 30.86
N PRO A 49 -6.48 -47.17 32.18
CA PRO A 49 -7.08 -45.93 32.69
C PRO A 49 -6.52 -44.63 32.10
N PRO A 50 -5.19 -44.46 31.89
CA PRO A 50 -4.69 -43.19 31.37
C PRO A 50 -4.96 -43.00 29.87
N LEU A 51 -5.18 -44.07 29.10
CA LEU A 51 -5.63 -43.93 27.71
C LEU A 51 -7.07 -43.41 27.64
N ASN A 52 -7.93 -43.79 28.59
CA ASN A 52 -9.28 -43.26 28.68
C ASN A 52 -9.28 -41.79 29.09
N ALA A 53 -8.38 -41.38 30.00
CA ALA A 53 -8.19 -39.97 30.34
C ALA A 53 -7.75 -39.15 29.11
N ALA A 54 -6.76 -39.65 28.35
CA ALA A 54 -6.31 -39.00 27.11
C ALA A 54 -7.44 -38.90 26.06
N ALA A 55 -8.24 -39.95 25.89
CA ALA A 55 -9.37 -39.93 24.95
C ALA A 55 -10.43 -38.87 25.32
N LYS A 56 -10.71 -38.69 26.62
CA LYS A 56 -11.62 -37.64 27.09
C LYS A 56 -11.05 -36.23 26.88
N GLU A 57 -9.75 -36.07 27.07
CA GLU A 57 -9.05 -34.82 26.81
C GLU A 57 -9.09 -34.45 25.32
N GLU A 58 -8.88 -35.42 24.42
CA GLU A 58 -9.00 -35.19 22.98
C GLU A 58 -10.43 -34.87 22.54
N LEU A 59 -11.43 -35.51 23.15
CA LEU A 59 -12.83 -35.14 22.91
C LEU A 59 -13.11 -33.68 23.30
N ALA A 60 -12.56 -33.21 24.43
CA ALA A 60 -12.67 -31.81 24.83
C ALA A 60 -11.96 -30.88 23.84
N ALA A 61 -10.79 -31.26 23.34
CA ALA A 61 -10.06 -30.49 22.32
C ALA A 61 -10.83 -30.41 20.98
N LEU A 62 -11.52 -31.48 20.58
CA LEU A 62 -12.39 -31.50 19.40
C LEU A 62 -13.56 -30.52 19.57
N ILE A 63 -14.25 -30.56 20.71
CA ILE A 63 -15.37 -29.65 21.00
C ILE A 63 -14.91 -28.19 20.97
N LEU A 64 -13.75 -27.90 21.57
CA LEU A 64 -13.15 -26.57 21.53
C LEU A 64 -12.81 -26.13 20.10
N SER A 65 -12.31 -27.03 19.25
CA SER A 65 -12.02 -26.72 17.84
C SER A 65 -13.28 -26.36 17.05
N ILE A 66 -14.39 -27.05 17.30
CA ILE A 66 -15.71 -26.72 16.72
C ILE A 66 -16.16 -25.33 17.21
N ALA A 67 -15.99 -25.03 18.50
CA ALA A 67 -16.32 -23.73 19.07
C ALA A 67 -15.47 -22.59 18.46
N ILE A 68 -14.18 -22.84 18.22
CA ILE A 68 -13.28 -21.87 17.56
C ILE A 68 -13.75 -21.58 16.14
N ILE A 69 -14.14 -22.59 15.34
CA ILE A 69 -14.66 -22.39 13.99
C ILE A 69 -15.97 -21.60 14.01
N GLY A 70 -16.87 -21.93 14.94
CA GLY A 70 -18.12 -21.19 15.14
C GLY A 70 -17.87 -19.72 15.48
N THR A 71 -16.91 -19.46 16.38
CA THR A 71 -16.52 -18.11 16.79
C THR A 71 -15.84 -17.35 15.64
N TRP A 72 -14.99 -18.01 14.87
CA TRP A 72 -14.36 -17.45 13.69
C TRP A 72 -15.41 -16.95 12.68
N SER A 73 -16.39 -17.80 12.36
CA SER A 73 -17.45 -17.46 11.41
C SER A 73 -18.33 -16.32 11.93
N SER A 74 -18.72 -16.36 13.21
CA SER A 74 -19.58 -15.32 13.80
C SER A 74 -18.87 -13.95 13.89
N VAL A 75 -17.60 -13.94 14.28
CA VAL A 75 -16.78 -12.72 14.31
C VAL A 75 -16.57 -12.17 12.90
N GLY A 76 -16.33 -13.02 11.90
CA GLY A 76 -16.20 -12.58 10.51
C GLY A 76 -17.45 -11.90 9.97
N LEU A 77 -18.63 -12.48 10.20
CA LEU A 77 -19.90 -11.88 9.81
C LEU A 77 -20.16 -10.57 10.56
N LEU A 78 -19.87 -10.51 11.86
CA LEU A 78 -20.03 -9.30 12.66
C LEU A 78 -19.10 -8.18 12.16
N LEU A 79 -17.84 -8.50 11.89
CA LEU A 79 -16.87 -7.55 11.36
C LEU A 79 -17.25 -7.04 9.98
N GLU A 80 -17.71 -7.92 9.09
CA GLU A 80 -18.22 -7.50 7.79
C GLU A 80 -19.37 -6.50 7.96
N LYS A 81 -20.38 -6.80 8.78
CA LYS A 81 -21.51 -5.89 9.00
C LYS A 81 -21.10 -4.56 9.64
N THR A 82 -20.18 -4.57 10.60
CA THR A 82 -19.70 -3.34 11.25
C THR A 82 -18.89 -2.46 10.29
N VAL A 83 -17.99 -3.05 9.50
CA VAL A 83 -17.22 -2.32 8.48
C VAL A 83 -18.15 -1.76 7.39
N CYS A 84 -19.15 -2.54 6.95
CA CYS A 84 -20.16 -2.07 6.02
C CYS A 84 -20.96 -0.89 6.59
N ALA A 85 -21.40 -0.99 7.85
CA ALA A 85 -22.17 0.06 8.51
C ALA A 85 -21.36 1.35 8.69
N LEU A 86 -20.05 1.24 8.96
CA LEU A 86 -19.14 2.37 9.05
C LEU A 86 -18.93 3.05 7.70
N ALA A 87 -18.80 2.26 6.63
CA ALA A 87 -18.62 2.76 5.27
C ALA A 87 -19.90 3.42 4.73
N THR A 88 -21.04 2.77 4.95
CA THR A 88 -22.33 3.14 4.36
C THR A 88 -23.49 2.77 5.30
N PRO A 89 -24.24 3.74 5.86
CA PRO A 89 -25.30 3.43 6.83
C PRO A 89 -26.52 2.71 6.21
N SER A 90 -26.63 2.61 4.88
CA SER A 90 -27.83 2.14 4.19
C SER A 90 -27.62 1.07 3.11
N SER A 91 -26.40 0.59 2.88
CA SER A 91 -26.11 -0.43 1.85
C SER A 91 -25.44 -1.67 2.41
N THR A 92 -25.84 -2.83 1.91
CA THR A 92 -25.14 -4.08 2.12
C THR A 92 -23.90 -4.11 1.23
N CYS A 93 -22.70 -3.92 1.79
CA CYS A 93 -21.50 -4.22 0.99
C CYS A 93 -21.42 -5.74 0.83
N SER A 94 -21.36 -6.20 -0.42
CA SER A 94 -21.17 -7.62 -0.75
C SER A 94 -19.71 -8.06 -0.61
N ASN A 95 -18.80 -7.12 -0.31
CA ASN A 95 -17.37 -7.35 -0.28
C ASN A 95 -16.94 -7.58 1.17
N GLY A 96 -16.29 -8.71 1.44
CA GLY A 96 -15.72 -8.99 2.75
C GLY A 96 -14.73 -7.89 3.19
N PHE A 97 -14.66 -7.62 4.49
CA PHE A 97 -13.83 -6.55 5.05
C PHE A 97 -12.34 -6.62 4.64
N VAL A 98 -11.81 -7.83 4.44
CA VAL A 98 -10.44 -8.06 3.94
C VAL A 98 -10.24 -7.51 2.53
N ASN A 99 -11.25 -7.66 1.65
CA ASN A 99 -11.21 -7.09 0.29
C ASN A 99 -11.24 -5.57 0.33
N ILE A 100 -12.00 -4.98 1.26
CA ILE A 100 -12.05 -3.53 1.44
C ILE A 100 -10.68 -3.02 1.89
N ALA A 101 -10.03 -3.69 2.84
CA ALA A 101 -8.68 -3.36 3.30
C ALA A 101 -7.62 -3.49 2.19
N SER A 102 -7.73 -4.53 1.35
CA SER A 102 -6.89 -4.71 0.17
C SER A 102 -7.11 -3.60 -0.87
N GLY A 103 -8.37 -3.23 -1.11
CA GLY A 103 -8.73 -2.14 -2.01
C GLY A 103 -8.20 -0.78 -1.55
N SER A 104 -8.28 -0.47 -0.26
CA SER A 104 -7.74 0.77 0.29
C SER A 104 -6.22 0.81 0.19
N LEU A 105 -5.54 -0.30 0.47
CA LEU A 105 -4.08 -0.38 0.38
C LEU A 105 -3.58 -0.25 -1.06
N LYS A 106 -4.24 -0.89 -2.03
CA LYS A 106 -3.91 -0.78 -3.47
C LYS A 106 -4.04 0.66 -3.97
N LEU A 107 -5.02 1.38 -3.46
CA LEU A 107 -5.21 2.80 -3.79
C LEU A 107 -4.10 3.67 -3.19
N LEU A 108 -3.76 3.45 -1.92
CA LEU A 108 -2.61 4.09 -1.29
C LEU A 108 -1.31 3.81 -2.05
N GLU A 109 -1.08 2.56 -2.45
CA GLU A 109 0.07 2.15 -3.27
C GLU A 109 0.11 2.90 -4.60
N THR A 110 -1.02 2.96 -5.31
CA THR A 110 -1.12 3.67 -6.60
C THR A 110 -0.74 5.15 -6.45
N LYS A 111 -1.17 5.78 -5.35
CA LYS A 111 -0.85 7.18 -5.06
C LYS A 111 0.63 7.37 -4.70
N VAL A 112 1.18 6.51 -3.84
CA VAL A 112 2.61 6.54 -3.49
C VAL A 112 3.49 6.30 -4.72
N ARG A 113 3.09 5.37 -5.60
CA ARG A 113 3.78 5.09 -6.87
C ARG A 113 3.77 6.30 -7.79
N SER A 114 2.65 7.00 -7.91
CA SER A 114 2.56 8.24 -8.69
C SER A 114 3.50 9.32 -8.13
N LEU A 115 3.51 9.50 -6.81
CA LEU A 115 4.39 10.45 -6.13
C LEU A 115 5.87 10.09 -6.32
N TYR A 116 6.23 8.82 -6.17
CA TYR A 116 7.57 8.31 -6.42
C TYR A 116 8.04 8.61 -7.84
N ILE A 117 7.22 8.31 -8.85
CA ILE A 117 7.57 8.57 -10.26
C ILE A 117 7.80 10.07 -10.50
N ASN A 118 6.92 10.93 -9.97
CA ASN A 118 7.04 12.37 -10.13
C ASN A 118 8.35 12.89 -9.50
N LEU A 119 8.65 12.51 -8.27
CA LEU A 119 9.89 12.92 -7.61
C LEU A 119 11.11 12.34 -8.31
N TYR A 120 11.09 11.07 -8.73
CA TYR A 120 12.20 10.48 -9.47
C TYR A 120 12.51 11.25 -10.76
N ILE A 121 11.48 11.72 -11.49
CA ILE A 121 11.67 12.59 -12.66
C ILE A 121 12.34 13.91 -12.26
N PHE A 122 11.91 14.53 -11.16
CA PHE A 122 12.54 15.74 -10.65
C PHE A 122 13.99 15.51 -10.23
N GLU A 123 14.31 14.36 -9.64
CA GLU A 123 15.67 14.00 -9.27
C GLU A 123 16.57 13.84 -10.49
N VAL A 124 16.13 13.08 -11.50
CA VAL A 124 16.88 12.91 -12.77
C VAL A 124 17.16 14.27 -13.40
N LEU A 125 16.18 15.17 -13.35
CA LEU A 125 16.33 16.52 -13.87
C LEU A 125 17.29 17.38 -13.03
N LEU A 126 17.15 17.42 -11.72
CA LEU A 126 18.05 18.16 -10.84
C LEU A 126 19.48 17.64 -10.95
N GLY A 127 19.64 16.32 -11.07
CA GLY A 127 20.91 15.68 -11.41
C GLY A 127 21.47 16.15 -12.74
N PHE A 128 20.63 16.23 -13.78
CA PHE A 128 21.05 16.77 -15.08
C PHE A 128 21.45 18.25 -14.99
N LEU A 129 20.61 19.12 -14.43
CA LEU A 129 20.88 20.56 -14.31
C LEU A 129 22.12 20.89 -13.47
N SER A 130 22.39 20.08 -12.44
CA SER A 130 23.59 20.24 -11.59
C SER A 130 24.87 19.72 -12.23
N THR A 131 24.77 18.82 -13.22
CA THR A 131 25.95 18.19 -13.87
C THR A 131 26.24 18.70 -15.28
N VAL A 132 25.31 19.41 -15.93
CA VAL A 132 25.57 19.99 -17.25
C VAL A 132 26.57 21.14 -17.13
N TYR A 133 27.77 20.90 -17.66
CA TYR A 133 28.81 21.92 -17.78
C TYR A 133 28.65 22.67 -19.10
N VAL A 134 28.39 23.97 -19.02
CA VAL A 134 28.49 24.84 -20.19
C VAL A 134 29.90 25.42 -20.21
N PRO A 135 30.75 25.08 -21.20
CA PRO A 135 32.04 25.72 -21.34
C PRO A 135 31.80 27.20 -21.68
N LEU A 136 32.20 28.11 -20.78
CA LEU A 136 32.25 29.53 -21.10
C LEU A 136 33.42 29.70 -22.07
N GLY A 137 33.12 29.68 -23.36
CA GLY A 137 34.12 29.85 -24.41
C GLY A 137 34.97 31.09 -24.12
N THR A 138 36.28 30.93 -24.08
CA THR A 138 37.19 32.07 -24.02
C THR A 138 37.09 32.82 -25.33
N PHE A 139 36.79 34.12 -25.30
CA PHE A 139 36.65 34.99 -26.50
C PHE A 139 37.89 35.04 -27.39
N ASN A 140 39.01 34.45 -26.99
CA ASN A 140 40.24 34.45 -27.77
C ASN A 140 40.85 33.03 -27.83
N PRO A 141 40.86 32.38 -29.01
CA PRO A 141 41.40 31.01 -29.18
C PRO A 141 42.91 30.91 -28.90
N GLY A 142 43.64 32.04 -28.82
CA GLY A 142 45.09 32.07 -28.58
C GLY A 142 45.54 32.18 -27.12
N LEU A 143 44.64 32.46 -26.16
CA LEU A 143 44.98 32.73 -24.76
C LEU A 143 44.22 31.85 -23.75
N ALA A 144 43.55 30.80 -24.22
CA ALA A 144 42.70 29.93 -23.42
C ALA A 144 43.50 28.95 -22.54
N LEU A 145 44.24 29.44 -21.55
CA LEU A 145 45.04 28.60 -20.64
C LEU A 145 44.23 27.97 -19.51
N VAL A 146 43.00 28.43 -19.24
CA VAL A 146 42.12 27.87 -18.20
C VAL A 146 40.67 27.84 -18.68
N PRO A 147 40.06 26.66 -18.93
CA PRO A 147 38.64 26.56 -19.15
C PRO A 147 37.91 26.89 -17.85
N ILE A 148 37.23 28.03 -17.79
CA ILE A 148 36.31 28.35 -16.70
C ILE A 148 35.00 27.63 -17.04
N SER A 149 34.86 26.38 -16.62
CA SER A 149 33.56 25.71 -16.59
C SER A 149 33.02 25.80 -15.16
N MET A 150 31.83 26.35 -15.03
CA MET A 150 31.07 26.30 -13.78
C MET A 150 29.73 25.65 -14.12
N PRO A 151 29.29 24.64 -13.36
CA PRO A 151 27.91 24.21 -13.44
C PRO A 151 27.01 25.42 -13.16
N PRO A 152 25.97 25.65 -13.97
CA PRO A 152 25.10 26.80 -13.81
C PRO A 152 24.38 26.79 -12.44
N MET A 153 24.28 25.62 -11.79
CA MET A 153 23.50 25.42 -10.57
C MET A 153 24.26 24.63 -9.49
N VAL A 154 25.55 24.93 -9.27
CA VAL A 154 26.35 24.30 -8.18
C VAL A 154 25.67 24.44 -6.81
N SER A 155 24.97 25.55 -6.55
CA SER A 155 24.27 25.78 -5.29
C SER A 155 23.10 24.81 -5.05
N MET A 156 22.59 24.16 -6.10
CA MET A 156 21.49 23.19 -5.98
C MET A 156 21.96 21.79 -5.58
N THR A 157 23.27 21.52 -5.49
CA THR A 157 23.78 20.20 -5.10
C THR A 157 23.27 19.77 -3.72
N LEU A 158 23.19 20.69 -2.75
CA LEU A 158 22.67 20.37 -1.41
C LEU A 158 21.18 20.01 -1.47
N LEU A 159 20.41 20.73 -2.30
CA LEU A 159 18.99 20.46 -2.51
C LEU A 159 18.76 19.14 -3.25
N SER A 160 19.59 18.84 -4.26
CA SER A 160 19.56 17.56 -4.98
C SER A 160 19.82 16.40 -4.04
N ASN A 161 20.83 16.49 -3.16
CA ASN A 161 21.12 15.45 -2.18
C ASN A 161 19.95 15.26 -1.19
N ALA A 162 19.37 16.36 -0.70
CA ALA A 162 18.21 16.29 0.19
C ALA A 162 17.00 15.65 -0.51
N HIS A 163 16.77 16.00 -1.78
CA HIS A 163 15.71 15.44 -2.59
C HIS A 163 15.92 13.93 -2.86
N THR A 164 17.14 13.49 -3.19
CA THR A 164 17.49 12.06 -3.33
C THR A 164 17.11 11.26 -2.08
N VAL A 165 17.41 11.76 -0.88
CA VAL A 165 17.03 11.09 0.38
C VAL A 165 15.51 10.93 0.50
N VAL A 166 14.73 11.92 0.06
CA VAL A 166 13.25 11.85 0.07
C VAL A 166 12.75 10.81 -0.93
N VAL A 167 13.32 10.77 -2.14
CA VAL A 167 12.98 9.76 -3.16
C VAL A 167 13.27 8.35 -2.67
N GLU A 168 14.44 8.13 -2.08
CA GLU A 168 14.83 6.85 -1.48
C GLU A 168 13.87 6.43 -0.36
N ALA A 169 13.48 7.37 0.53
CA ALA A 169 12.52 7.12 1.60
C ALA A 169 11.16 6.66 1.07
N ILE A 170 10.68 7.27 -0.02
CA ILE A 170 9.42 6.84 -0.67
C ILE A 170 9.58 5.50 -1.34
N GLY A 171 10.72 5.24 -1.98
CA GLY A 171 11.03 3.94 -2.55
C GLY A 171 10.90 2.83 -1.50
N MET A 172 11.44 3.05 -0.30
CA MET A 172 11.30 2.12 0.83
C MET A 172 9.83 1.96 1.29
N ILE A 173 9.06 3.05 1.37
CA ILE A 173 7.63 2.99 1.70
C ILE A 173 6.84 2.21 0.65
N MET A 174 7.13 2.42 -0.64
CA MET A 174 6.48 1.69 -1.72
C MET A 174 6.71 0.18 -1.57
N VAL A 175 7.95 -0.24 -1.27
CA VAL A 175 8.26 -1.65 -1.00
C VAL A 175 7.51 -2.15 0.24
N ALA A 176 7.41 -1.35 1.30
CA ALA A 176 6.63 -1.71 2.49
C ALA A 176 5.14 -1.90 2.17
N LEU A 177 4.53 -1.02 1.36
CA LEU A 177 3.13 -1.15 0.94
C LEU A 177 2.90 -2.40 0.08
N ILE A 178 3.81 -2.70 -0.84
CA ILE A 178 3.78 -3.94 -1.63
C ILE A 178 3.86 -5.17 -0.72
N ALA A 179 4.75 -5.16 0.27
CA ALA A 179 4.85 -6.23 1.25
C ALA A 179 3.55 -6.42 2.06
N LYS A 180 2.93 -5.31 2.50
CA LYS A 180 1.62 -5.34 3.19
C LYS A 180 0.52 -5.92 2.30
N GLN A 181 0.52 -5.58 1.01
CA GLN A 181 -0.45 -6.09 0.03
C GLN A 181 -0.29 -7.61 -0.16
N HIS A 182 0.94 -8.10 -0.26
CA HIS A 182 1.21 -9.53 -0.30
C HIS A 182 0.79 -10.24 0.99
N LEU A 183 0.99 -9.62 2.16
CA LEU A 183 0.53 -10.18 3.43
C LEU A 183 -1.00 -10.29 3.49
N LEU A 184 -1.73 -9.28 3.00
CA LEU A 184 -3.19 -9.29 2.89
C LEU A 184 -3.69 -10.38 1.93
N ASN A 185 -3.07 -10.50 0.76
CA ASN A 185 -3.41 -11.55 -0.21
C ASN A 185 -3.16 -12.96 0.35
N PHE A 186 -2.06 -13.12 1.10
CA PHE A 186 -1.78 -14.35 1.84
C PHE A 186 -2.84 -14.62 2.91
N ALA A 187 -3.27 -13.59 3.66
CA ALA A 187 -4.32 -13.70 4.65
C ALA A 187 -5.66 -14.13 4.03
N LEU A 188 -5.99 -13.62 2.84
CA LEU A 188 -7.24 -13.93 2.17
C LEU A 188 -7.28 -15.36 1.62
N ILE A 189 -6.20 -15.81 0.98
CA ILE A 189 -6.19 -17.07 0.23
C ILE A 189 -5.61 -18.20 1.08
N ALA A 190 -4.40 -18.03 1.62
CA ALA A 190 -3.65 -19.11 2.24
C ALA A 190 -4.12 -19.43 3.67
N ILE A 191 -4.56 -18.44 4.44
CA ILE A 191 -4.99 -18.67 5.83
C ILE A 191 -6.25 -19.54 5.88
N PRO A 192 -7.38 -19.18 5.23
CA PRO A 192 -8.58 -20.01 5.20
C PRO A 192 -8.37 -21.40 4.60
N ALA A 193 -7.58 -21.49 3.51
CA ALA A 193 -7.47 -22.72 2.73
C ALA A 193 -6.46 -23.71 3.30
N ILE A 194 -5.34 -23.24 3.85
CA ILE A 194 -4.20 -24.08 4.21
C ILE A 194 -3.90 -23.99 5.71
N LEU A 195 -3.57 -22.80 6.22
CA LEU A 195 -3.08 -22.68 7.60
C LEU A 195 -4.16 -23.01 8.63
N PHE A 196 -5.36 -22.45 8.49
CA PHE A 196 -6.40 -22.64 9.50
C PHE A 196 -6.83 -24.12 9.63
N PRO A 197 -7.12 -24.87 8.55
CA PRO A 197 -7.36 -26.31 8.63
C PRO A 197 -6.17 -27.10 9.17
N LEU A 198 -4.94 -26.72 8.80
CA LEU A 198 -3.73 -27.35 9.33
C LEU A 198 -3.61 -27.16 10.85
N GLY A 199 -3.92 -25.96 11.37
CA GLY A 199 -3.92 -25.67 12.80
C GLY A 199 -4.92 -26.52 13.57
N ILE A 200 -6.13 -26.70 13.03
CA ILE A 200 -7.16 -27.58 13.59
C ILE A 200 -6.69 -29.04 13.57
N ALA A 201 -6.13 -29.50 12.45
CA ALA A 201 -5.63 -30.88 12.32
C ALA A 201 -4.47 -31.16 13.29
N LEU A 202 -3.50 -30.24 13.42
CA LEU A 202 -2.39 -30.38 14.37
C LEU A 202 -2.85 -30.38 15.83
N ARG A 203 -3.92 -29.62 16.15
CA ARG A 203 -4.49 -29.60 17.49
C ARG A 203 -5.07 -30.95 17.92
N ALA A 204 -5.52 -31.77 16.97
CA ALA A 204 -6.06 -33.10 17.23
C ALA A 204 -5.00 -34.13 17.67
N PHE A 205 -3.71 -33.80 17.60
CA PHE A 205 -2.63 -34.64 18.06
C PHE A 205 -2.06 -34.11 19.40
N PRO A 206 -1.94 -34.94 20.45
CA PRO A 206 -1.46 -34.51 21.76
C PRO A 206 -0.10 -33.80 21.70
N TRP A 207 0.82 -34.31 20.88
CA TRP A 207 2.20 -33.78 20.78
C TRP A 207 2.30 -32.43 20.06
N PHE A 208 1.35 -32.11 19.18
CA PHE A 208 1.38 -30.88 18.37
C PHE A 208 0.32 -29.86 18.82
N ARG A 209 -0.30 -30.07 19.98
CA ARG A 209 -1.43 -29.27 20.43
C ARG A 209 -1.08 -27.79 20.66
N THR A 210 0.07 -27.51 21.27
CA THR A 210 0.54 -26.14 21.49
C THR A 210 0.82 -25.46 20.16
N THR A 211 1.53 -26.14 19.26
CA THR A 211 1.82 -25.66 17.90
C THR A 211 0.55 -25.39 17.09
N GLY A 212 -0.43 -26.29 17.12
CA GLY A 212 -1.72 -26.10 16.46
C GLY A 212 -2.49 -24.90 17.03
N SER A 213 -2.46 -24.72 18.35
CA SER A 213 -3.06 -23.57 19.04
C SER A 213 -2.39 -22.24 18.67
N SER A 214 -1.05 -22.22 18.62
CA SER A 214 -0.28 -21.06 18.15
C SER A 214 -0.64 -20.71 16.71
N LEU A 215 -0.72 -21.72 15.83
CA LEU A 215 -1.02 -21.53 14.42
C LEU A 215 -2.44 -20.98 14.21
N ILE A 216 -3.42 -21.49 14.96
CA ILE A 216 -4.79 -20.93 14.99
C ILE A 216 -4.76 -19.47 15.44
N SER A 217 -4.00 -19.12 16.48
CA SER A 217 -3.88 -17.73 16.94
C SER A 217 -3.28 -16.80 15.87
N ILE A 218 -2.22 -17.25 15.18
CA ILE A 218 -1.64 -16.52 14.05
C ILE A 218 -2.69 -16.29 12.96
N CYS A 219 -3.47 -17.33 12.63
CA CYS A 219 -4.55 -17.21 11.64
C CYS A 219 -5.56 -16.15 12.04
N ILE A 220 -6.03 -16.16 13.29
CA ILE A 220 -7.01 -15.18 13.80
C ILE A 220 -6.44 -13.77 13.71
N SER A 221 -5.18 -13.60 14.08
CA SER A 221 -4.53 -12.29 14.15
C SER A 221 -4.28 -11.70 12.77
N ILE A 222 -3.74 -12.49 11.85
CA ILE A 222 -3.47 -12.01 10.50
C ILE A 222 -4.76 -11.86 9.68
N PHE A 223 -5.80 -12.69 9.92
CA PHE A 223 -7.04 -12.61 9.15
C PHE A 223 -7.99 -11.52 9.64
N PHE A 224 -8.14 -11.34 10.96
CA PHE A 224 -9.07 -10.33 11.51
C PHE A 224 -8.37 -9.05 11.90
N ILE A 225 -7.35 -9.15 12.76
CA ILE A 225 -6.78 -7.97 13.41
C ILE A 225 -5.98 -7.13 12.40
N TYR A 226 -5.18 -7.76 11.54
CA TYR A 226 -4.34 -7.04 10.58
C TYR A 226 -5.15 -6.21 9.56
N PRO A 227 -6.18 -6.74 8.86
CA PRO A 227 -7.00 -5.91 7.96
C PRO A 227 -7.76 -4.80 8.69
N ILE A 228 -8.25 -5.05 9.91
CA ILE A 228 -8.88 -3.99 10.73
C ILE A 228 -7.88 -2.88 11.03
N SER A 229 -6.63 -3.24 11.36
CA SER A 229 -5.59 -2.24 11.65
C SER A 229 -5.29 -1.37 10.43
N ILE A 230 -5.26 -1.95 9.22
CA ILE A 230 -5.10 -1.22 7.96
C ILE A 230 -6.29 -0.28 7.71
N LEU A 231 -7.51 -0.76 7.93
CA LEU A 231 -8.71 0.07 7.78
C LEU A 231 -8.71 1.24 8.78
N ALA A 232 -8.29 1.00 10.01
CA ALA A 232 -8.15 2.03 11.04
C ALA A 232 -7.07 3.05 10.67
N SER A 233 -5.90 2.61 10.19
CA SER A 233 -4.87 3.50 9.66
C SER A 233 -5.37 4.34 8.49
N ASN A 234 -6.10 3.73 7.56
CA ASN A 234 -6.68 4.40 6.40
C ASN A 234 -7.66 5.50 6.85
N TYR A 235 -8.51 5.20 7.83
CA TYR A 235 -9.41 6.17 8.45
C TYR A 235 -8.66 7.33 9.11
N LEU A 236 -7.60 7.05 9.89
CA LEU A 236 -6.77 8.08 10.52
C LEU A 236 -6.10 8.99 9.48
N ILE A 237 -5.58 8.42 8.39
CA ILE A 237 -4.87 9.16 7.34
C ILE A 237 -5.84 10.03 6.56
N PHE A 238 -6.95 9.48 6.08
CA PHE A 238 -7.78 10.17 5.08
C PHE A 238 -8.97 10.90 5.67
N ASP A 239 -9.59 10.38 6.73
CA ASP A 239 -10.79 10.98 7.31
C ASP A 239 -10.45 11.93 8.47
N VAL A 240 -9.40 11.64 9.25
CA VAL A 240 -8.99 12.48 10.40
C VAL A 240 -7.96 13.53 9.98
N TYR A 241 -6.83 13.14 9.39
CA TYR A 241 -5.77 14.08 9.02
C TYR A 241 -6.12 14.96 7.82
N LYS A 242 -6.85 14.41 6.82
CA LYS A 242 -7.29 15.11 5.59
C LYS A 242 -6.16 15.91 4.92
N PRO A 243 -5.15 15.22 4.37
CA PRO A 243 -4.03 15.88 3.71
C PRO A 243 -4.51 16.75 2.54
N VAL A 244 -4.07 18.01 2.49
CA VAL A 244 -4.61 19.08 1.63
C VAL A 244 -4.52 18.75 0.13
N ASP A 245 -3.51 17.97 -0.27
CA ASP A 245 -3.24 17.64 -1.69
C ASP A 245 -3.92 16.36 -2.19
N PHE A 246 -4.75 15.73 -1.34
CA PHE A 246 -5.52 14.58 -1.76
C PHE A 246 -6.83 15.04 -2.39
N VAL A 247 -6.75 15.42 -3.67
CA VAL A 247 -7.91 15.63 -4.56
C VAL A 247 -8.90 14.46 -4.47
N TYR A 248 -8.39 13.26 -4.15
CA TYR A 248 -9.21 12.11 -3.84
C TYR A 248 -8.77 11.45 -2.53
N THR A 249 -9.59 11.59 -1.49
CA THR A 249 -9.53 10.74 -0.30
C THR A 249 -10.25 9.43 -0.63
N PRO A 250 -9.59 8.26 -0.56
CA PRO A 250 -10.26 6.97 -0.68
C PRO A 250 -11.28 6.81 0.44
N ASN A 251 -12.52 7.21 0.20
CA ASN A 251 -13.58 6.99 1.15
C ASN A 251 -13.99 5.51 1.11
N LEU A 252 -14.17 4.92 2.29
CA LEU A 252 -14.69 3.55 2.44
C LEU A 252 -16.00 3.35 1.68
N TYR A 253 -16.81 4.41 1.60
CA TYR A 253 -18.06 4.45 0.85
C TYR A 253 -17.91 3.99 -0.62
N SER A 254 -16.92 4.53 -1.34
CA SER A 254 -16.73 4.21 -2.77
C SER A 254 -16.24 2.79 -3.02
N LEU A 255 -15.57 2.17 -2.04
CA LEU A 255 -15.10 0.78 -2.11
C LEU A 255 -16.24 -0.21 -1.80
N CYS A 256 -17.19 0.22 -0.98
CA CYS A 256 -18.34 -0.59 -0.57
C CYS A 256 -19.42 -0.69 -1.67
N ASN A 257 -19.62 0.39 -2.42
CA ASN A 257 -20.62 0.49 -3.48
C ASN A 257 -19.98 0.79 -4.84
N PRO A 258 -19.23 -0.16 -5.44
CA PRO A 258 -18.84 0.00 -6.84
C PRO A 258 -20.12 0.07 -7.71
N PRO A 259 -20.09 0.79 -8.84
CA PRO A 259 -21.19 0.77 -9.80
C PRO A 259 -21.54 -0.66 -10.20
N GLU A 260 -22.82 -0.96 -10.36
CA GLU A 260 -23.30 -2.31 -10.71
C GLU A 260 -22.54 -2.87 -11.93
N GLY A 261 -22.07 -4.12 -11.79
CA GLY A 261 -21.36 -4.83 -12.87
C GLY A 261 -19.86 -4.50 -13.02
N ILE A 262 -19.27 -3.72 -12.11
CA ILE A 262 -17.82 -3.43 -12.12
C ILE A 262 -17.18 -4.05 -10.88
N SER A 263 -16.12 -4.84 -11.07
CA SER A 263 -15.32 -5.36 -9.94
C SER A 263 -14.68 -4.18 -9.18
N VAL A 264 -14.47 -4.32 -7.87
CA VAL A 264 -13.81 -3.27 -7.06
C VAL A 264 -12.44 -2.92 -7.67
N GLU A 265 -11.74 -3.92 -8.19
CA GLU A 265 -10.44 -3.77 -8.83
C GLU A 265 -10.51 -2.92 -10.11
N ASP A 266 -11.49 -3.19 -10.97
CA ASP A 266 -11.74 -2.40 -12.18
C ASP A 266 -12.22 -0.99 -11.86
N TYR A 267 -13.00 -0.83 -10.79
CA TYR A 267 -13.45 0.48 -10.34
C TYR A 267 -12.27 1.33 -9.86
N ILE A 268 -11.37 0.75 -9.05
CA ILE A 268 -10.13 1.41 -8.61
C ILE A 268 -9.27 1.78 -9.83
N ALA A 269 -9.11 0.86 -10.79
CA ALA A 269 -8.35 1.12 -12.00
C ALA A 269 -8.95 2.29 -12.81
N LYS A 270 -10.26 2.27 -13.08
CA LYS A 270 -10.95 3.35 -13.80
C LYS A 270 -10.85 4.70 -13.08
N LYS A 271 -11.02 4.70 -11.75
CA LYS A 271 -10.99 5.92 -10.96
C LYS A 271 -9.58 6.52 -10.88
N SER A 272 -8.54 5.68 -10.83
CA SER A 272 -7.15 6.15 -10.90
C SER A 272 -6.87 6.93 -12.20
N VAL A 273 -7.39 6.43 -13.33
CA VAL A 273 -7.28 7.12 -14.63
C VAL A 273 -8.09 8.43 -14.66
N GLN A 274 -9.26 8.46 -14.04
CA GLN A 274 -10.10 9.65 -14.00
C GLN A 274 -9.48 10.78 -13.16
N ILE A 275 -8.76 10.43 -12.09
CA ILE A 275 -8.02 11.40 -11.26
C ILE A 275 -6.96 12.12 -12.10
N ASP A 276 -6.21 11.38 -12.92
CA ASP A 276 -5.18 11.95 -13.79
C ASP A 276 -5.78 12.90 -14.83
N ASN A 277 -6.97 12.58 -15.36
CA ASN A 277 -7.67 13.41 -16.34
C ASN A 277 -8.25 14.70 -15.72
N ASN A 278 -8.81 14.63 -14.51
CA ASN A 278 -9.34 15.81 -13.84
C ASN A 278 -8.23 16.81 -13.49
N LYS A 279 -7.05 16.34 -13.07
CA LYS A 279 -5.90 17.23 -12.80
C LYS A 279 -5.49 18.04 -14.03
N LYS A 280 -5.59 17.47 -15.23
CA LYS A 280 -5.34 18.18 -16.49
C LYS A 280 -6.37 19.28 -16.77
N HIS A 281 -7.63 19.06 -16.39
CA HIS A 281 -8.69 20.07 -16.58
C HIS A 281 -8.49 21.28 -15.66
N TRP A 282 -8.16 21.05 -14.38
CA TRP A 282 -7.88 22.13 -13.43
C TRP A 282 -6.61 22.93 -13.79
N ALA A 283 -5.54 22.24 -14.21
CA ALA A 283 -4.32 22.92 -14.68
C ALA A 283 -4.54 23.74 -15.97
N GLY A 284 -5.54 23.39 -16.78
CA GLY A 284 -5.94 24.19 -17.95
C GLY A 284 -6.75 25.43 -17.56
N GLN A 285 -7.62 25.31 -16.55
CA GLN A 285 -8.57 26.36 -16.20
C GLN A 285 -7.96 27.50 -15.36
N GLU A 286 -6.88 27.22 -14.63
CA GLU A 286 -6.14 28.24 -13.85
C GLU A 286 -5.25 29.12 -14.74
N ASN A 287 -4.84 28.62 -15.92
CA ASN A 287 -4.10 29.40 -16.91
C ASN A 287 -4.96 30.46 -17.64
N ASP A 288 -6.29 30.36 -17.59
CA ASP A 288 -7.19 31.27 -18.31
C ASP A 288 -7.52 32.55 -17.54
N LYS A 289 -7.10 32.70 -16.26
CA LYS A 289 -7.55 33.83 -15.45
C LYS A 289 -6.54 34.89 -15.06
N GLU A 290 -5.22 34.66 -15.05
CA GLU A 290 -4.30 35.74 -14.62
C GLU A 290 -2.81 35.48 -14.96
N ASN A 291 -2.47 35.37 -16.24
CA ASN A 291 -1.08 35.56 -16.70
C ASN A 291 -1.00 36.68 -17.74
N PRO A 292 -0.72 37.95 -17.35
CA PRO A 292 -0.37 39.01 -18.30
C PRO A 292 1.05 38.87 -18.89
N ILE A 293 1.75 37.76 -18.64
CA ILE A 293 3.10 37.52 -19.17
C ILE A 293 3.03 36.33 -20.12
N GLY A 294 2.53 36.59 -21.33
CA GLY A 294 2.68 35.67 -22.45
C GLY A 294 4.14 35.64 -22.88
N PHE A 295 4.86 34.58 -22.50
CA PHE A 295 6.24 34.35 -22.90
C PHE A 295 6.24 33.43 -24.14
N GLU A 296 6.35 34.01 -25.34
CA GLU A 296 6.52 33.26 -26.58
C GLU A 296 7.98 32.79 -26.71
N ILE A 297 8.23 31.50 -26.43
CA ILE A 297 9.52 30.85 -26.68
C ILE A 297 9.66 30.60 -28.18
N SER A 298 10.23 31.56 -28.92
CA SER A 298 10.24 31.58 -30.39
C SER A 298 11.58 31.23 -31.08
N SER A 299 12.54 30.56 -30.42
CA SER A 299 13.87 30.35 -31.05
C SER A 299 14.60 29.04 -30.75
N LEU A 300 13.94 27.88 -30.93
CA LEU A 300 14.63 26.58 -31.04
C LEU A 300 14.34 25.93 -32.40
N PRO A 301 15.31 25.24 -33.03
CA PRO A 301 15.20 24.74 -34.40
C PRO A 301 14.05 23.73 -34.54
N GLU A 302 13.16 23.98 -35.50
CA GLU A 302 11.87 23.32 -35.69
C GLU A 302 11.95 21.78 -35.82
N GLY A 303 13.09 21.21 -36.22
CA GLY A 303 13.25 19.75 -36.37
C GLY A 303 13.54 18.96 -35.09
N LEU A 304 13.95 19.62 -34.01
CA LEU A 304 14.29 18.94 -32.75
C LEU A 304 13.04 18.69 -31.90
N TRP A 305 12.03 19.57 -32.00
CA TRP A 305 10.76 19.47 -31.28
C TRP A 305 9.92 18.26 -31.70
N ASP A 306 9.83 17.97 -32.99
CA ASP A 306 9.00 16.88 -33.50
C ASP A 306 9.58 15.50 -33.17
N LYS A 307 10.93 15.40 -33.14
CA LYS A 307 11.62 14.15 -32.78
C LYS A 307 11.56 13.87 -31.28
N VAL A 308 11.65 14.91 -30.45
CA VAL A 308 11.53 14.74 -29.00
C VAL A 308 10.06 14.51 -28.62
N THR A 309 9.10 15.21 -29.19
CA THR A 309 7.67 14.97 -28.88
C THR A 309 7.17 13.61 -29.33
N SER A 310 7.64 13.08 -30.47
CA SER A 310 7.26 11.73 -30.95
C SER A 310 7.86 10.58 -30.14
N PHE A 311 9.07 10.74 -29.58
CA PHE A 311 9.67 9.72 -28.72
C PHE A 311 8.95 9.58 -27.36
N PHE A 312 8.31 10.66 -26.89
CA PHE A 312 7.65 10.71 -25.57
C PHE A 312 6.12 10.50 -25.62
N SER A 313 5.48 10.60 -26.78
CA SER A 313 4.01 10.46 -26.90
C SER A 313 3.48 9.02 -26.83
N THR A 314 4.35 8.02 -26.90
CA THR A 314 3.95 6.59 -26.87
C THR A 314 3.66 6.05 -25.44
N GLY A 315 3.98 6.80 -24.37
CA GLY A 315 3.67 6.46 -22.97
C GLY A 315 2.76 7.50 -22.32
N THR A 316 1.45 7.39 -22.53
CA THR A 316 0.51 8.52 -22.62
C THR A 316 0.14 9.27 -21.33
N GLY A 317 0.49 8.76 -20.14
CA GLY A 317 0.17 9.41 -18.86
C GLY A 317 1.37 10.09 -18.21
N VAL A 318 2.36 9.28 -17.85
CA VAL A 318 3.56 9.70 -17.13
C VAL A 318 4.43 10.62 -17.99
N LEU A 319 4.70 10.24 -19.25
CA LEU A 319 5.58 11.01 -20.11
C LEU A 319 5.00 12.36 -20.52
N ALA A 320 3.67 12.47 -20.62
CA ALA A 320 3.03 13.76 -20.88
C ALA A 320 3.23 14.74 -19.72
N ASN A 321 3.14 14.26 -18.47
CA ASN A 321 3.46 15.05 -17.29
C ASN A 321 4.97 15.37 -17.24
N SER A 322 5.84 14.38 -17.48
CA SER A 322 7.29 14.60 -17.57
C SER A 322 7.65 15.64 -18.63
N TRP A 323 6.95 15.64 -19.77
CA TRP A 323 7.17 16.54 -20.87
C TRP A 323 6.70 17.96 -20.57
N SER A 324 5.53 18.11 -19.94
CA SER A 324 5.06 19.42 -19.47
C SER A 324 6.05 20.03 -18.47
N ILE A 325 6.49 19.21 -17.50
CA ILE A 325 7.52 19.58 -16.53
C ILE A 325 8.79 20.00 -17.27
N PHE A 326 9.30 19.16 -18.18
CA PHE A 326 10.49 19.43 -18.98
C PHE A 326 10.38 20.75 -19.77
N LYS A 327 9.24 21.05 -20.40
CA LYS A 327 9.04 22.33 -21.10
C LYS A 327 9.11 23.52 -20.15
N SER A 328 8.44 23.45 -18.99
CA SER A 328 8.52 24.51 -17.98
C SER A 328 9.97 24.75 -17.56
N ILE A 329 10.76 23.68 -17.44
CA ILE A 329 12.17 23.78 -17.06
C ILE A 329 13.04 24.29 -18.20
N VAL A 330 12.82 23.88 -19.45
CA VAL A 330 13.50 24.45 -20.62
C VAL A 330 13.16 25.94 -20.75
N GLY A 331 11.92 26.35 -20.43
CA GLY A 331 11.54 27.75 -20.30
C GLY A 331 12.37 28.45 -19.23
N ILE A 332 12.41 27.91 -18.02
CA ILE A 332 13.21 28.43 -16.90
C ILE A 332 14.71 28.49 -17.23
N PHE A 333 15.24 27.50 -17.97
CA PHE A 333 16.64 27.45 -18.39
C PHE A 333 16.92 28.44 -19.53
N GLY A 334 15.96 28.62 -20.43
CA GLY A 334 15.93 29.70 -21.42
C GLY A 334 16.03 31.06 -20.74
N ASP A 335 15.19 31.29 -19.74
CA ASP A 335 15.20 32.53 -18.94
C ASP A 335 16.49 32.71 -18.15
N PHE A 336 17.04 31.63 -17.59
CA PHE A 336 18.33 31.65 -16.89
C PHE A 336 19.49 31.97 -17.84
N SER A 337 19.54 31.33 -19.01
CA SER A 337 20.61 31.54 -19.99
C SER A 337 20.54 32.96 -20.60
N PHE A 338 19.34 33.44 -20.94
CA PHE A 338 19.11 34.84 -21.29
C PHE A 338 19.44 35.78 -20.12
N GLY A 339 19.18 35.35 -18.89
CA GLY A 339 19.44 36.14 -17.70
C GLY A 339 20.91 36.30 -17.38
N VAL A 340 21.72 35.24 -17.51
CA VAL A 340 23.19 35.29 -17.46
C VAL A 340 23.73 36.18 -18.58
N MET A 341 23.13 36.09 -19.77
CA MET A 341 23.46 36.99 -20.86
C MET A 341 23.14 38.44 -20.51
N SER A 342 22.06 38.74 -19.79
CA SER A 342 21.77 40.10 -19.33
C SER A 342 22.59 40.56 -18.12
N LEU A 343 23.09 39.62 -17.32
CA LEU A 343 23.98 39.88 -16.17
C LEU A 343 25.37 40.33 -16.65
N LEU A 344 25.85 39.77 -17.76
CA LEU A 344 26.99 40.30 -18.52
C LEU A 344 26.76 41.73 -19.03
N TRP A 345 25.51 42.19 -19.10
CA TRP A 345 25.09 43.52 -19.56
C TRP A 345 24.61 44.42 -18.41
N GLY A 346 24.82 44.02 -17.15
CA GLY A 346 24.56 44.84 -15.97
C GLY A 346 23.09 44.92 -15.52
N VAL A 347 22.19 44.13 -16.10
CA VAL A 347 20.83 43.96 -15.61
C VAL A 347 20.80 42.64 -14.87
N THR A 348 20.54 42.63 -13.56
CA THR A 348 20.50 41.40 -12.75
C THR A 348 19.12 40.75 -12.81
N PRO A 349 18.92 39.58 -13.45
CA PRO A 349 17.70 38.80 -13.31
C PRO A 349 18.10 37.51 -12.59
N ALA A 350 18.58 37.66 -11.36
CA ALA A 350 19.11 36.55 -10.58
C ALA A 350 18.12 36.04 -9.51
N GLY A 351 16.91 36.61 -9.44
CA GLY A 351 15.98 36.34 -8.35
C GLY A 351 14.94 35.27 -8.65
N SER A 352 14.13 35.44 -9.70
CA SER A 352 12.82 34.78 -9.77
C SER A 352 12.85 33.28 -10.06
N ALA A 353 13.63 32.84 -11.04
CA ALA A 353 13.64 31.44 -11.51
C ALA A 353 14.21 30.46 -10.47
N VAL A 354 15.40 30.76 -9.93
CA VAL A 354 16.05 29.91 -8.91
C VAL A 354 15.25 29.90 -7.62
N THR A 355 14.70 31.06 -7.23
CA THR A 355 13.83 31.19 -6.06
C THR A 355 12.52 30.41 -6.24
N GLY A 356 11.93 30.44 -7.43
CA GLY A 356 10.73 29.67 -7.76
C GLY A 356 10.95 28.16 -7.69
N MET A 357 12.04 27.65 -8.27
CA MET A 357 12.41 26.23 -8.15
C MET A 357 12.72 25.83 -6.72
N TYR A 358 13.39 26.70 -5.95
CA TYR A 358 13.66 26.46 -4.54
C TYR A 358 12.37 26.32 -3.73
N TYR A 359 11.43 27.28 -3.83
CA TYR A 359 10.15 27.20 -3.13
C TYR A 359 9.34 25.97 -3.55
N PHE A 360 9.27 25.70 -4.86
CA PHE A 360 8.57 24.52 -5.36
C PHE A 360 9.12 23.21 -4.77
N ILE A 361 10.45 23.04 -4.75
CA ILE A 361 11.07 21.81 -4.21
C ILE A 361 10.88 21.73 -2.70
N VAL A 362 11.04 22.84 -1.99
CA VAL A 362 10.85 22.86 -0.53
C VAL A 362 9.41 22.52 -0.16
N ASP A 363 8.43 23.11 -0.84
CA ASP A 363 7.01 22.84 -0.60
C ASP A 363 6.66 21.38 -0.89
N GLU A 364 7.08 20.85 -2.04
CA GLU A 364 6.83 19.45 -2.42
C GLU A 364 7.50 18.47 -1.43
N VAL A 365 8.75 18.76 -1.01
CA VAL A 365 9.48 17.95 -0.03
C VAL A 365 8.80 17.99 1.34
N VAL A 366 8.38 19.17 1.81
CA VAL A 366 7.71 19.31 3.11
C VAL A 366 6.40 18.52 3.13
N LEU A 367 5.54 18.69 2.12
CA LEU A 367 4.26 17.99 2.02
C LEU A 367 4.45 16.47 1.93
N THR A 368 5.38 16.05 1.08
CA THR A 368 5.75 14.64 0.93
C THR A 368 6.30 14.04 2.22
N SER A 369 7.17 14.77 2.94
CA SER A 369 7.80 14.28 4.16
C SER A 369 6.79 14.02 5.28
N GLN A 370 5.77 14.88 5.44
CA GLN A 370 4.69 14.68 6.40
C GLN A 370 3.93 13.39 6.09
N PHE A 371 3.65 13.14 4.81
CA PHE A 371 2.95 11.94 4.37
C PHE A 371 3.78 10.66 4.57
N ILE A 372 5.09 10.72 4.30
CA ILE A 372 6.06 9.65 4.58
C ILE A 372 6.03 9.27 6.07
N VAL A 373 6.14 10.26 6.95
CA VAL A 373 6.14 10.04 8.40
C VAL A 373 4.82 9.41 8.84
N LEU A 374 3.69 9.89 8.30
CA LEU A 374 2.38 9.36 8.62
C LEU A 374 2.24 7.88 8.22
N ILE A 375 2.63 7.50 6.99
CA ILE A 375 2.60 6.10 6.55
C ILE A 375 3.52 5.24 7.41
N LEU A 376 4.70 5.73 7.75
CA LEU A 376 5.65 4.98 8.57
C LEU A 376 5.09 4.72 9.96
N VAL A 377 4.55 5.74 10.62
CA VAL A 377 3.95 5.63 11.96
C VAL A 377 2.76 4.68 11.94
N THR A 378 1.86 4.79 10.97
CA THR A 378 0.71 3.88 10.87
C THR A 378 1.13 2.45 10.59
N SER A 379 2.17 2.24 9.77
CA SER A 379 2.73 0.91 9.50
C SER A 379 3.28 0.25 10.75
N VAL A 380 4.01 1.00 11.58
CA VAL A 380 4.52 0.50 12.86
C VAL A 380 3.37 0.19 13.82
N PHE A 381 2.36 1.06 13.88
CA PHE A 381 1.19 0.86 14.71
C PHE A 381 0.39 -0.40 14.34
N GLU A 382 0.15 -0.64 13.04
CA GLU A 382 -0.51 -1.85 12.53
C GLU A 382 0.23 -3.13 12.97
N LEU A 383 1.55 -3.12 12.89
CA LEU A 383 2.40 -4.25 13.27
C LEU A 383 2.33 -4.49 14.78
N ILE A 384 2.49 -3.45 15.60
CA ILE A 384 2.40 -3.54 17.07
C ILE A 384 1.04 -4.09 17.50
N LEU A 385 -0.05 -3.58 16.91
CA LEU A 385 -1.41 -4.02 17.22
C LEU A 385 -1.60 -5.50 16.87
N THR A 386 -1.13 -5.92 15.69
CA THR A 386 -1.22 -7.31 15.23
C THR A 386 -0.43 -8.26 16.12
N ILE A 387 0.81 -7.93 16.50
CA ILE A 387 1.63 -8.77 17.39
C ILE A 387 1.03 -8.85 18.79
N THR A 388 0.60 -7.71 19.34
CA THR A 388 0.04 -7.66 20.70
C THR A 388 -1.23 -8.50 20.79
N MET A 389 -2.10 -8.39 19.78
CA MET A 389 -3.31 -9.20 19.74
C MET A 389 -3.01 -10.68 19.50
N TYR A 390 -2.02 -11.03 18.67
CA TYR A 390 -1.56 -12.41 18.54
C TYR A 390 -1.17 -13.03 19.88
N ARG A 391 -0.39 -12.31 20.69
CA ARG A 391 0.02 -12.80 22.01
C ARG A 391 -1.18 -13.04 22.92
N ASN A 392 -2.14 -12.11 22.92
CA ASN A 392 -3.37 -12.23 23.72
C ASN A 392 -4.24 -13.41 23.28
N VAL A 393 -4.45 -13.57 21.97
CA VAL A 393 -5.23 -14.69 21.40
C VAL A 393 -4.50 -16.02 21.64
N SER A 394 -3.18 -16.06 21.54
CA SER A 394 -2.40 -17.28 21.76
C SER A 394 -2.50 -17.72 23.22
N SER A 395 -2.35 -16.79 24.17
CA SER A 395 -2.52 -17.08 25.60
C SER A 395 -3.93 -17.56 25.92
N LEU A 396 -4.96 -17.03 25.26
CA LEU A 396 -6.35 -17.42 25.50
C LEU A 396 -6.67 -18.82 24.97
N ILE A 397 -6.08 -19.21 23.85
CA ILE A 397 -6.32 -20.51 23.19
C ILE A 397 -5.41 -21.63 23.75
N GLY A 398 -4.39 -21.26 24.55
CA GLY A 398 -3.38 -22.16 25.09
C GLY A 398 -2.23 -22.46 24.11
N GLY A 399 -1.97 -21.53 23.19
CA GLY A 399 -0.81 -21.57 22.31
C GLY A 399 0.45 -20.98 22.97
N GLU A 400 1.57 -21.14 22.28
CA GLU A 400 2.83 -20.50 22.64
C GLU A 400 2.72 -19.00 22.38
N THR A 401 3.06 -18.20 23.39
CA THR A 401 3.02 -16.73 23.30
C THR A 401 4.28 -16.15 22.66
N ASP A 402 5.38 -16.90 22.71
CA ASP A 402 6.68 -16.52 22.19
C ASP A 402 6.94 -17.23 20.87
N ILE A 403 6.68 -16.54 19.75
CA ILE A 403 7.20 -17.00 18.46
C ILE A 403 8.70 -16.76 18.46
N VAL A 404 9.48 -17.83 18.36
CA VAL A 404 10.94 -17.78 18.25
C VAL A 404 11.33 -16.81 17.13
N GLY A 405 11.97 -15.69 17.49
CA GLY A 405 12.42 -14.65 16.57
C GLY A 405 11.53 -13.41 16.48
N LEU A 406 10.22 -13.53 16.72
CA LEU A 406 9.29 -12.39 16.69
C LEU A 406 9.41 -11.54 17.97
N SER A 407 9.79 -12.16 19.09
CA SER A 407 10.13 -11.47 20.34
C SER A 407 11.39 -10.61 20.29
N LYS A 408 12.20 -10.72 19.23
CA LYS A 408 13.39 -9.87 19.01
C LYS A 408 13.10 -8.65 18.12
N LEU A 409 11.91 -8.60 17.53
CA LEU A 409 11.49 -7.59 16.57
C LEU A 409 10.70 -6.46 17.24
N VAL A 410 10.09 -6.75 18.39
CA VAL A 410 9.54 -5.80 19.36
C VAL A 410 10.62 -5.53 20.41
#